data_AF-A0A6B0XWC3-F1
#
_entry.id   AF-A0A6B0XWC3-F1
#
_cell.length_a   1.000
_cell.length_b   1.000
_cell.length_c   1.000
_cell.angle_alpha   90.00
_cell.angle_beta   90.00
_cell.angle_gamma   90.00
#
_symmetry.space_group_name_H-M   'P 1'
#
loop_
_entity.id
_entity.type
_entity.pdbx_description
1 polymer ?
#
loop_
_entity_poly.entity_id
_entity_poly.type
_entity_poly.pdbx_seq_one_letter_code
_entity_poly.pdbx_strand_id
1 'polypeptide(L)'
;MTEPTGGRVVSLDAFRGLTIAAMILVNNPGSWAYVYAPLAHAQWHGWTPTDLIFPYFLFIVGVALPFSFSRRLAEGAGRGRLFRHVVRRSLILIGLGLAMRAIPDFDLFDMRLYGVLQRIGLVYCAAAALYLWGSARVRWIAVGVLLLGYWALVAGDLTPDGNLGARIDRFLMGDRLWQGTWDPEGLLSTLPAIGTCLLGI
;
A
#
# COMPACT_ATOMS: atom_id res chain seq x y z
N MET A 1 -38.53 -11.46 -4.81
CA MET A 1 -37.07 -11.63 -4.72
C MET A 1 -36.57 -10.54 -3.80
N THR A 2 -36.17 -10.88 -2.59
CA THR A 2 -35.70 -9.92 -1.59
C THR A 2 -34.35 -9.36 -2.01
N GLU A 3 -34.29 -8.04 -2.21
CA GLU A 3 -33.04 -7.28 -2.32
C GLU A 3 -32.10 -7.70 -1.17
N PRO A 4 -30.81 -8.02 -1.43
CA PRO A 4 -29.88 -8.29 -0.36
C PRO A 4 -29.68 -6.99 0.43
N THR A 5 -30.25 -6.94 1.63
CA THR A 5 -29.93 -5.91 2.62
C THR A 5 -28.41 -5.90 2.82
N GLY A 6 -27.77 -4.78 2.48
CA GLY A 6 -26.31 -4.63 2.45
C GLY A 6 -25.67 -4.83 3.83
N GLY A 7 -25.48 -6.10 4.20
CA GLY A 7 -24.86 -6.55 5.44
C GLY A 7 -23.34 -6.51 5.36
N ARG A 8 -22.72 -6.62 6.54
CA ARG A 8 -21.27 -6.75 6.69
C ARG A 8 -20.77 -8.00 5.94
N VAL A 9 -19.81 -7.82 5.03
CA VAL A 9 -19.23 -8.93 4.26
C VAL A 9 -18.20 -9.65 5.13
N VAL A 10 -18.57 -10.77 5.74
CA VAL A 10 -17.71 -11.49 6.70
C VAL A 10 -16.43 -12.03 6.03
N SER A 11 -16.52 -12.53 4.80
CA SER A 11 -15.37 -13.02 4.04
C SER A 11 -14.33 -11.92 3.80
N LEU A 12 -14.77 -10.69 3.53
CA LEU A 12 -13.91 -9.52 3.34
C LEU A 12 -13.14 -9.19 4.60
N ASP A 13 -13.82 -9.22 5.75
CA ASP A 13 -13.20 -8.96 7.04
C ASP A 13 -12.23 -10.07 7.45
N ALA A 14 -12.58 -11.34 7.20
CA ALA A 14 -11.72 -12.49 7.46
C ALA A 14 -10.44 -12.43 6.62
N PHE A 15 -10.55 -12.12 5.32
CA PHE A 15 -9.39 -12.00 4.43
C PHE A 15 -8.46 -10.85 4.84
N ARG A 16 -9.02 -9.70 5.21
CA ARG A 16 -8.23 -8.58 5.76
C ARG A 16 -7.55 -8.96 7.08
N GLY A 17 -8.26 -9.67 7.97
CA GLY A 17 -7.68 -10.16 9.22
C GLY A 17 -6.52 -11.13 8.98
N LEU A 18 -6.68 -12.07 8.05
CA LEU A 18 -5.66 -13.04 7.67
C LEU A 18 -4.41 -12.37 7.10
N THR A 19 -4.57 -11.39 6.20
CA THR A 19 -3.44 -10.66 5.62
C THR A 19 -2.68 -9.83 6.67
N ILE A 20 -3.36 -9.24 7.65
CA ILE A 20 -2.71 -8.57 8.78
C ILE A 20 -1.97 -9.57 9.67
N ALA A 21 -2.58 -10.71 10.00
CA ALA A 21 -1.93 -11.75 10.80
C ALA A 21 -0.68 -12.31 10.11
N ALA A 22 -0.76 -12.55 8.79
CA ALA A 22 0.38 -12.97 7.99
C ALA A 22 1.49 -11.91 7.97
N MET A 23 1.13 -10.62 7.83
CA MET A 23 2.10 -9.52 7.87
C MET A 23 2.83 -9.44 9.21
N ILE A 24 2.13 -9.68 10.32
CA ILE A 24 2.75 -9.73 11.66
C ILE A 24 3.72 -10.92 11.74
N LEU A 25 3.30 -12.10 11.28
CA LEU A 25 4.08 -13.34 11.32
C LEU A 25 5.42 -13.20 10.58
N VAL A 26 5.41 -12.64 9.38
CA VAL A 26 6.62 -12.53 8.53
C VAL A 26 7.55 -11.38 8.95
N ASN A 27 7.00 -10.30 9.53
CA ASN A 27 7.80 -9.18 10.02
C ASN A 27 8.42 -9.42 11.40
N ASN A 28 7.89 -10.39 12.16
CA ASN A 28 8.34 -10.69 13.52
C ASN A 28 8.54 -12.20 13.73
N PRO A 29 9.52 -12.83 13.04
CA PRO A 29 9.74 -14.27 13.13
C PRO A 29 10.35 -14.73 14.47
N GLY A 30 10.61 -13.80 15.41
CA GLY A 30 11.31 -14.05 16.68
C GLY A 30 12.82 -14.20 16.50
N SER A 31 13.28 -15.07 15.59
CA SER A 31 14.68 -15.21 15.20
C SER A 31 14.85 -15.24 13.68
N TRP A 32 15.64 -14.31 13.16
CA TRP A 32 16.00 -14.26 11.75
C TRP A 32 16.90 -15.43 11.30
N ALA A 33 17.52 -16.15 12.24
CA ALA A 33 18.37 -17.31 11.95
C ALA A 33 17.57 -18.60 11.64
N TYR A 34 16.29 -18.66 12.02
CA TYR A 34 15.47 -19.88 11.94
C TYR A 34 14.18 -19.68 11.14
N VAL A 35 14.18 -18.74 10.19
CA VAL A 35 12.99 -18.46 9.36
C VAL A 35 12.82 -19.58 8.33
N TYR A 36 11.64 -20.20 8.32
CA TYR A 36 11.27 -21.17 7.28
C TYR A 36 11.26 -20.50 5.90
N ALA A 37 11.80 -21.18 4.89
CA ALA A 37 11.97 -20.61 3.55
C ALA A 37 10.71 -19.94 2.95
N PRO A 38 9.47 -20.49 3.08
CA PRO A 38 8.28 -19.83 2.57
C PRO A 38 7.89 -18.53 3.30
N LEU A 39 8.40 -18.30 4.51
CA LEU A 39 8.14 -17.11 5.33
C LEU A 39 9.23 -16.04 5.16
N ALA A 40 10.34 -16.36 4.50
CA ALA A 40 11.38 -15.40 4.15
C ALA A 40 11.04 -14.65 2.86
N HIS A 41 11.50 -13.41 2.74
CA HIS A 41 11.46 -12.66 1.48
C HIS A 41 12.43 -13.26 0.46
N ALA A 42 12.09 -13.17 -0.83
CA ALA A 42 13.08 -13.38 -1.87
C ALA A 42 14.23 -12.36 -1.70
N GLN A 43 15.48 -12.78 -1.96
CA GLN A 43 16.64 -11.89 -1.77
C GLN A 43 16.60 -10.68 -2.71
N TRP A 44 16.22 -10.91 -3.97
CA TRP A 44 16.06 -9.85 -4.96
C TRP A 44 15.22 -10.35 -6.14
N HIS A 45 15.69 -11.39 -6.81
CA HIS A 45 14.95 -12.06 -7.88
C HIS A 45 14.08 -13.20 -7.31
N GLY A 46 12.90 -13.36 -7.88
CA GLY A 46 11.91 -14.35 -7.45
C GLY A 46 10.79 -13.73 -6.63
N TRP A 47 9.95 -14.59 -6.08
CA TRP A 47 8.89 -14.22 -5.14
C TRP A 47 8.61 -15.40 -4.22
N THR A 48 8.29 -15.10 -2.97
CA THR A 48 7.81 -16.07 -1.98
C THR A 48 6.38 -15.72 -1.55
N PRO A 49 5.67 -16.60 -0.82
CA PRO A 49 4.37 -16.26 -0.26
C PRO A 49 4.37 -14.96 0.58
N THR A 50 5.49 -14.65 1.24
CA THR A 50 5.67 -13.43 2.01
C THR A 50 5.55 -12.16 1.16
N ASP A 51 6.10 -12.19 -0.05
CA ASP A 51 6.11 -11.04 -0.97
C ASP A 51 4.69 -10.68 -1.48
N LEU A 52 3.74 -11.64 -1.41
CA LEU A 52 2.37 -11.45 -1.86
C LEU A 52 1.43 -10.86 -0.79
N ILE A 53 1.82 -10.88 0.49
CA ILE A 53 0.96 -10.45 1.61
C ILE A 53 0.55 -8.99 1.45
N PHE A 54 1.50 -8.09 1.17
CA PHE A 54 1.22 -6.67 1.03
C PHE A 54 0.36 -6.35 -0.21
N PRO A 55 0.64 -6.89 -1.41
CA PRO A 55 -0.26 -6.78 -2.56
C PRO A 55 -1.69 -7.27 -2.27
N TYR A 56 -1.86 -8.42 -1.61
CA TYR A 56 -3.20 -8.92 -1.26
C TYR A 56 -3.92 -8.01 -0.26
N PHE A 57 -3.18 -7.44 0.69
CA PHE A 57 -3.74 -6.45 1.61
C PHE A 57 -4.23 -5.19 0.87
N LEU A 58 -3.47 -4.66 -0.08
CA LEU A 58 -3.89 -3.50 -0.86
C LEU A 58 -5.08 -3.80 -1.77
N PHE A 59 -5.08 -4.95 -2.43
CA PHE A 59 -6.21 -5.40 -3.24
C PHE A 59 -7.49 -5.46 -2.41
N ILE A 60 -7.45 -6.06 -1.21
CA ILE A 60 -8.65 -6.17 -0.36
C ILE A 60 -9.10 -4.83 0.23
N VAL A 61 -8.16 -3.90 0.50
CA VAL A 61 -8.49 -2.51 0.83
C VAL A 61 -9.25 -1.85 -0.32
N GLY A 62 -8.83 -2.10 -1.56
CA GLY A 62 -9.54 -1.72 -2.78
C GLY A 62 -10.97 -2.25 -2.84
N VAL A 63 -11.14 -3.56 -2.66
CA VAL A 63 -12.46 -4.22 -2.63
C VAL A 63 -13.37 -3.61 -1.58
N ALA A 64 -12.85 -3.20 -0.42
CA ALA A 64 -13.64 -2.60 0.65
C ALA A 64 -14.14 -1.18 0.35
N LEU A 65 -13.53 -0.44 -0.60
CA LEU A 65 -13.88 0.95 -0.91
C LEU A 65 -15.31 1.09 -1.46
N PRO A 66 -15.72 0.36 -2.52
CA PRO A 66 -17.08 0.42 -3.01
C PRO A 66 -18.13 0.11 -1.94
N PHE A 67 -17.95 -0.96 -1.15
CA PHE A 67 -18.89 -1.31 -0.08
C PHE A 67 -18.98 -0.22 1.01
N SER A 68 -17.89 0.46 1.31
CA SER A 68 -17.83 1.50 2.35
C SER A 68 -18.50 2.81 1.92
N PHE A 69 -18.47 3.12 0.63
CA PHE A 69 -18.93 4.42 0.10
C PHE A 69 -20.22 4.35 -0.70
N SER A 70 -20.53 3.24 -1.38
CA SER A 70 -21.75 3.11 -2.20
C SER A 70 -23.00 3.39 -1.39
N ARG A 71 -23.11 2.79 -0.19
CA ARG A 71 -24.25 3.00 0.71
C ARG A 71 -24.36 4.46 1.17
N ARG A 72 -23.25 5.07 1.58
CA ARG A 72 -23.24 6.47 2.05
C ARG A 72 -23.56 7.45 0.93
N LEU A 73 -23.08 7.17 -0.30
CA LEU A 73 -23.42 7.96 -1.48
C LEU A 73 -24.90 7.82 -1.83
N ALA A 74 -25.47 6.61 -1.73
CA ALA A 74 -26.91 6.36 -1.93
C ALA A 74 -27.77 7.04 -0.85
N GLU A 75 -27.27 7.12 0.39
CA GLU A 75 -27.87 7.89 1.51
C GLU A 75 -27.68 9.42 1.36
N GLY A 76 -27.11 9.91 0.25
CA GLY A 76 -26.97 11.35 -0.05
C GLY A 76 -25.73 12.02 0.54
N ALA A 77 -24.74 11.27 1.06
CA ALA A 77 -23.51 11.87 1.56
C ALA A 77 -22.70 12.53 0.42
N GLY A 78 -22.29 13.79 0.63
CA GLY A 78 -21.44 14.49 -0.35
C GLY A 78 -20.05 13.86 -0.52
N ARG A 79 -19.58 13.73 -1.76
CA ARG A 79 -18.26 13.16 -2.11
C ARG A 79 -17.11 13.81 -1.36
N GLY A 80 -17.12 15.15 -1.23
CA GLY A 80 -16.09 15.88 -0.48
C GLY A 80 -16.06 15.55 1.02
N ARG A 81 -17.21 15.25 1.64
CA ARG A 81 -17.28 14.82 3.04
C ARG A 81 -16.66 13.43 3.23
N LEU A 82 -16.94 12.50 2.31
CA LEU A 82 -16.32 11.17 2.31
C LEU A 82 -14.82 11.26 2.10
N PHE A 83 -14.37 12.09 1.17
CA PHE A 83 -12.95 12.28 0.92
C PHE A 83 -12.22 12.95 2.08
N ARG A 84 -12.84 13.93 2.77
CA ARG A 84 -12.26 14.50 4.00
C ARG A 84 -12.05 13.42 5.08
N HIS A 85 -12.97 12.46 5.18
CA HIS A 85 -12.80 11.32 6.07
C HIS A 85 -11.62 10.43 5.65
N VAL A 86 -11.46 10.18 4.35
CA VAL A 86 -10.32 9.45 3.78
C VAL A 86 -9.00 10.16 4.11
N VAL A 87 -8.89 11.45 3.78
CA VAL A 87 -7.68 12.25 4.02
C VAL A 87 -7.31 12.23 5.50
N ARG A 88 -8.29 12.39 6.41
CA ARG A 88 -8.03 12.28 7.85
C ARG A 88 -7.45 10.92 8.22
N ARG A 89 -8.01 9.81 7.72
CA ARG A 89 -7.49 8.46 7.99
C ARG A 89 -6.09 8.27 7.43
N SER A 90 -5.84 8.70 6.20
CA SER A 90 -4.52 8.63 5.57
C SER A 90 -3.47 9.43 6.35
N LEU A 91 -3.80 10.64 6.80
CA LEU A 91 -2.91 11.45 7.64
C LEU A 91 -2.65 10.82 9.01
N ILE A 92 -3.65 10.18 9.62
CA ILE A 92 -3.47 9.43 10.87
C ILE A 92 -2.50 8.27 10.65
N LEU A 93 -2.63 7.49 9.57
CA LEU A 93 -1.72 6.38 9.28
C LEU A 93 -0.30 6.87 9.02
N ILE A 94 -0.13 7.92 8.21
CA ILE A 94 1.17 8.54 7.95
C ILE A 94 1.78 9.04 9.27
N GLY A 95 1.01 9.78 10.07
CA GLY A 95 1.45 10.31 11.35
C GLY A 95 1.84 9.22 12.35
N LEU A 96 1.09 8.12 12.41
CA LEU A 96 1.44 6.95 13.24
C LEU A 96 2.75 6.30 12.77
N GLY A 97 2.95 6.13 11.45
CA GLY A 97 4.20 5.59 10.91
C GLY A 97 5.41 6.45 11.23
N LEU A 98 5.28 7.77 11.09
CA LEU A 98 6.35 8.72 11.44
C LEU A 98 6.59 8.75 12.96
N ALA A 99 5.54 8.72 13.78
CA ALA A 99 5.67 8.69 15.24
C ALA A 99 6.36 7.41 15.74
N MET A 100 6.03 6.24 15.16
CA MET A 100 6.69 4.98 15.48
C MET A 100 8.18 5.00 15.14
N ARG A 101 8.58 5.75 14.09
CA ARG A 101 10.00 5.91 13.73
C ARG A 101 10.70 6.94 14.59
N ALA A 102 10.01 8.01 14.98
CA ALA A 102 10.58 9.07 15.80
C ALA A 102 10.79 8.66 17.26
N ILE A 103 10.03 7.70 17.80
CA ILE A 103 10.12 7.32 19.22
C ILE A 103 11.12 6.16 19.38
N PRO A 104 12.02 6.21 20.40
CA PRO A 104 12.10 7.19 21.50
C PRO A 104 13.05 8.37 21.28
N ASP A 105 13.87 8.36 20.23
CA ASP A 105 15.03 9.25 20.11
C ASP A 105 14.69 10.66 19.59
N PHE A 106 13.50 10.84 19.01
CA PHE A 106 12.98 12.08 18.40
C PHE A 106 13.93 12.76 17.40
N ASP A 107 14.78 11.98 16.72
CA ASP A 107 15.62 12.50 15.65
C ASP A 107 14.80 12.68 14.36
N LEU A 108 14.20 13.86 14.26
CA LEU A 108 13.40 14.25 13.11
C LEU A 108 14.25 14.62 11.88
N PHE A 109 15.55 14.88 12.06
CA PHE A 109 16.44 15.32 10.98
C PHE A 109 17.05 14.14 10.23
N ASP A 110 17.29 13.02 10.91
CA ASP A 110 17.79 11.78 10.29
C ASP A 110 16.71 10.71 10.07
N MET A 111 15.43 11.11 10.01
CA MET A 111 14.32 10.17 9.95
C MET A 111 14.07 9.61 8.55
N ARG A 112 14.01 8.27 8.43
CA ARG A 112 13.48 7.59 7.24
C ARG A 112 11.98 7.89 7.11
N LEU A 113 11.59 8.59 6.03
CA LEU A 113 10.19 8.98 5.80
C LEU A 113 9.34 7.86 5.20
N TYR A 114 9.97 6.91 4.49
CA TYR A 114 9.30 5.75 3.93
C TYR A 114 8.84 4.78 5.02
N GLY A 115 7.73 4.09 4.75
CA GLY A 115 7.12 3.17 5.69
C GLY A 115 5.83 2.56 5.16
N VAL A 116 5.52 1.33 5.61
CA VAL A 116 4.28 0.62 5.25
C VAL A 116 3.03 1.47 5.51
N LEU A 117 2.94 2.11 6.69
CA LEU A 117 1.76 2.89 7.08
C LEU A 117 1.58 4.14 6.21
N GLN A 118 2.68 4.81 5.90
CA GLN A 118 2.73 5.95 5.00
C GLN A 118 2.24 5.53 3.61
N ARG A 119 2.76 4.42 3.09
CA ARG A 119 2.38 3.87 1.78
C ARG A 119 0.90 3.49 1.73
N ILE A 120 0.38 2.80 2.76
CA ILE A 120 -1.06 2.48 2.85
C ILE A 120 -1.90 3.77 2.84
N GLY A 121 -1.49 4.79 3.60
CA GLY A 121 -2.17 6.08 3.64
C GLY A 121 -2.26 6.76 2.28
N LEU A 122 -1.15 6.81 1.53
CA LEU A 122 -1.07 7.38 0.19
C LEU A 122 -1.91 6.58 -0.82
N VAL A 123 -1.76 5.25 -0.84
CA VAL A 123 -2.49 4.35 -1.74
C VAL A 123 -3.99 4.46 -1.51
N TYR A 124 -4.43 4.40 -0.24
CA TYR A 124 -5.84 4.53 0.12
C TYR A 124 -6.42 5.88 -0.31
N CYS A 125 -5.68 6.98 -0.13
CA CYS A 125 -6.11 8.32 -0.53
C CYS A 125 -6.28 8.42 -2.05
N ALA A 126 -5.28 7.98 -2.81
CA ALA A 126 -5.29 8.02 -4.27
C ALA A 126 -6.40 7.14 -4.87
N ALA A 127 -6.53 5.89 -4.40
CA ALA A 127 -7.56 4.97 -4.86
C ALA A 127 -8.97 5.48 -4.52
N ALA A 128 -9.18 6.03 -3.33
CA ALA A 128 -10.45 6.63 -2.94
C ALA A 128 -10.80 7.89 -3.77
N ALA A 129 -9.81 8.73 -4.11
CA ALA A 129 -10.05 9.87 -4.99
C ALA A 129 -10.49 9.42 -6.39
N LEU A 130 -9.79 8.43 -6.97
CA LEU A 130 -10.16 7.86 -8.26
C LEU A 130 -11.51 7.13 -8.22
N TYR A 131 -11.89 6.55 -7.09
CA TYR A 131 -13.21 5.97 -6.92
C TYR A 131 -14.32 7.03 -6.85
N LEU A 132 -14.14 8.11 -6.07
CA LEU A 132 -15.16 9.12 -5.83
C LEU A 132 -15.40 10.04 -7.03
N TRP A 133 -14.36 10.33 -7.83
CA TRP A 133 -14.45 11.25 -8.96
C TRP A 133 -14.16 10.62 -10.33
N GLY A 134 -13.45 9.49 -10.38
CA GLY A 134 -13.15 8.80 -11.63
C GLY A 134 -14.30 7.89 -12.08
N SER A 135 -14.55 7.88 -13.39
CA SER A 135 -15.41 6.87 -14.01
C SER A 135 -14.71 5.51 -14.02
N ALA A 136 -15.46 4.42 -14.23
CA ALA A 136 -14.87 3.08 -14.36
C ALA A 136 -13.78 3.02 -15.44
N ARG A 137 -13.96 3.72 -16.57
CA ARG A 137 -12.95 3.83 -17.63
C ARG A 137 -11.68 4.51 -17.14
N VAL A 138 -11.80 5.63 -16.42
CA VAL A 138 -10.66 6.35 -15.84
C VAL A 138 -9.89 5.46 -14.86
N ARG A 139 -10.59 4.67 -14.04
CA ARG A 139 -9.94 3.73 -13.10
C ARG A 139 -9.16 2.64 -13.84
N TRP A 140 -9.73 2.02 -14.87
CA TRP A 140 -9.03 1.02 -15.68
C TRP A 140 -7.85 1.59 -16.46
N ILE A 141 -7.98 2.80 -17.00
CA ILE A 141 -6.85 3.51 -17.62
C ILE A 141 -5.77 3.78 -16.58
N ALA A 142 -6.13 4.24 -15.39
CA ALA A 142 -5.18 4.48 -14.30
C ALA A 142 -4.44 3.19 -13.89
N VAL A 143 -5.15 2.06 -13.78
CA VAL A 143 -4.52 0.74 -13.55
C VAL A 143 -3.50 0.43 -14.64
N GLY A 144 -3.89 0.53 -15.92
CA GLY A 144 -3.00 0.26 -17.04
C GLY A 144 -1.76 1.17 -17.04
N VAL A 145 -1.96 2.48 -16.84
CA VAL A 145 -0.87 3.48 -16.79
C VAL A 145 0.06 3.23 -15.60
N LEU A 146 -0.48 2.94 -14.41
CA LEU A 146 0.34 2.72 -13.21
C LEU A 146 1.15 1.43 -13.31
N LEU A 147 0.57 0.34 -13.82
CA LEU A 147 1.25 -0.94 -13.91
C LEU A 147 2.22 -1.01 -15.10
N LEU A 148 1.74 -0.69 -16.31
CA LEU A 148 2.58 -0.73 -17.52
C LEU A 148 3.59 0.42 -17.55
N GLY A 149 3.21 1.60 -17.04
CA GLY A 149 4.11 2.73 -16.88
C GLY A 149 5.21 2.43 -15.86
N TYR A 150 4.87 1.85 -14.69
CA TYR A 150 5.89 1.40 -13.75
C TYR A 150 6.82 0.36 -14.37
N TRP A 151 6.27 -0.65 -15.04
CA TRP A 151 7.06 -1.66 -15.75
C TRP A 151 8.04 -1.05 -16.75
N ALA A 152 7.58 -0.09 -17.57
CA ALA A 152 8.44 0.60 -18.53
C ALA A 152 9.53 1.45 -17.84
N LEU A 153 9.21 2.10 -16.72
CA LEU A 153 10.16 2.90 -15.95
C LEU A 153 11.28 2.05 -15.33
N VAL A 154 10.98 0.80 -14.94
CA VAL A 154 11.96 -0.09 -14.30
C VAL A 154 12.64 -1.07 -15.25
N ALA A 155 12.32 -1.06 -16.55
CA ALA A 155 12.84 -2.01 -17.55
C ALA A 155 14.35 -1.87 -17.87
N GLY A 156 15.04 -0.91 -17.25
CA GLY A 156 16.48 -0.67 -17.44
C GLY A 156 17.35 -1.57 -16.57
N ASP A 157 18.17 -0.95 -15.72
CA ASP A 157 19.00 -1.66 -14.76
C ASP A 157 18.13 -2.37 -13.72
N LEU A 158 18.27 -3.69 -13.61
CA LEU A 158 17.49 -4.54 -12.70
C LEU A 158 18.28 -4.95 -11.44
N THR A 159 19.46 -4.38 -11.22
CA THR A 159 20.24 -4.65 -10.00
C THR A 159 19.66 -3.91 -8.79
N PRO A 160 19.87 -4.41 -7.55
CA PRO A 160 19.37 -3.76 -6.32
C PRO A 160 19.78 -2.29 -6.20
N ASP A 161 21.03 -1.99 -6.54
CA ASP A 161 21.60 -0.65 -6.36
C ASP A 161 21.52 0.20 -7.63
N GLY A 162 21.42 -0.41 -8.81
CA GLY A 162 21.48 0.30 -10.07
C GLY A 162 20.12 0.73 -10.63
N ASN A 163 19.04 0.10 -10.16
CA ASN A 163 17.69 0.37 -10.68
C ASN A 163 17.19 1.79 -10.43
N LEU A 164 16.21 2.21 -11.23
CA LEU A 164 15.65 3.57 -11.18
C LEU A 164 15.05 3.91 -9.82
N GLY A 165 14.39 2.95 -9.16
CA GLY A 165 13.82 3.12 -7.83
C GLY A 165 14.89 3.48 -6.80
N ALA A 166 15.97 2.69 -6.73
CA ALA A 166 17.11 2.93 -5.85
C ALA A 166 17.78 4.30 -6.08
N ARG A 167 17.85 4.78 -7.33
CA ARG A 167 18.38 6.12 -7.65
C ARG A 167 17.46 7.22 -7.12
N ILE A 168 16.15 7.09 -7.31
CA ILE A 168 15.16 8.05 -6.81
C ILE A 168 15.17 8.06 -5.27
N ASP A 169 15.22 6.89 -4.66
CA ASP A 169 15.23 6.74 -3.20
C ASP A 169 16.44 7.42 -2.57
N ARG A 170 17.65 7.21 -3.11
CA ARG A 170 18.86 7.93 -2.64
C ARG A 170 18.82 9.42 -2.92
N PHE A 171 18.25 9.83 -4.05
CA PHE A 171 18.07 11.25 -4.34
C PHE A 171 17.17 11.94 -3.31
N LEU A 172 16.10 11.26 -2.86
CA LEU A 172 15.13 11.83 -1.92
C LEU A 172 15.53 11.68 -0.45
N MET A 173 16.15 10.56 -0.07
CA MET A 173 16.42 10.22 1.33
C MET A 173 17.90 10.15 1.69
N GLY A 174 18.82 10.20 0.72
CA GLY A 174 20.24 9.98 0.96
C GLY A 174 20.47 8.59 1.57
N ASP A 175 21.18 8.56 2.70
CA ASP A 175 21.58 7.32 3.39
C ASP A 175 20.49 6.78 4.36
N ARG A 176 19.34 7.47 4.49
CA ARG A 176 18.24 7.10 5.40
C ARG A 176 17.34 6.00 4.85
N LEU A 177 17.89 5.04 4.12
CA LEU A 177 17.14 3.98 3.43
C LEU A 177 17.20 2.67 4.19
N TRP A 178 16.15 1.85 4.09
CA TRP A 178 16.08 0.57 4.82
C TRP A 178 17.19 -0.41 4.46
N GLN A 179 17.53 -0.53 3.16
CA GLN A 179 18.57 -1.44 2.67
C GLN A 179 19.92 -0.72 2.47
N GLY A 180 20.06 0.50 2.98
CA GLY A 180 21.19 1.38 2.75
C GLY A 180 21.16 2.09 1.38
N THR A 181 20.93 1.35 0.30
CA THR A 181 20.97 1.90 -1.09
C THR A 181 19.60 2.04 -1.75
N TRP A 182 18.57 1.38 -1.25
CA TRP A 182 17.22 1.39 -1.79
C TRP A 182 16.16 1.16 -0.70
N ASP A 183 14.90 1.46 -1.01
CA ASP A 183 13.79 1.24 -0.07
C ASP A 183 12.65 0.41 -0.68
N PRO A 184 12.17 -0.65 -0.01
CA PRO A 184 11.02 -1.42 -0.49
C PRO A 184 9.72 -0.60 -0.51
N GLU A 185 9.65 0.52 0.23
CA GLU A 185 8.49 1.39 0.39
C GLU A 185 8.65 2.75 -0.31
N GLY A 186 9.62 2.84 -1.24
CA GLY A 186 9.93 4.04 -1.98
C GLY A 186 8.77 4.65 -2.79
N LEU A 187 8.99 5.88 -3.26
CA LEU A 187 7.98 6.63 -3.99
C LEU A 187 7.58 5.96 -5.31
N LEU A 188 8.56 5.45 -6.07
CA LEU A 188 8.32 4.84 -7.37
C LEU A 188 7.50 3.53 -7.23
N SER A 189 7.82 2.71 -6.23
CA SER A 189 7.11 1.45 -5.96
C SER A 189 5.70 1.67 -5.38
N THR A 190 5.38 2.90 -4.97
CA THR A 190 4.02 3.27 -4.57
C THR A 190 3.06 3.38 -5.77
N LEU A 191 3.56 3.62 -7.00
CA LEU A 191 2.73 3.66 -8.20
C LEU A 191 2.02 2.33 -8.50
N PRO A 192 2.72 1.18 -8.62
CA PRO A 192 2.05 -0.09 -8.83
C PRO A 192 1.20 -0.49 -7.62
N ALA A 193 1.55 -0.05 -6.40
CA ALA A 193 0.73 -0.27 -5.20
C ALA A 193 -0.66 0.43 -5.30
N ILE A 194 -0.72 1.65 -5.86
CA ILE A 194 -2.00 2.30 -6.19
C ILE A 194 -2.75 1.46 -7.22
N GLY A 195 -2.08 0.98 -8.26
CA GLY A 195 -2.65 0.09 -9.28
C GLY A 195 -3.26 -1.18 -8.68
N THR A 196 -2.55 -1.85 -7.77
CA THR A 196 -3.05 -3.04 -7.06
C THR A 196 -4.30 -2.77 -6.22
N CYS A 197 -4.35 -1.63 -5.54
CA CYS A 197 -5.56 -1.22 -4.80
C CYS A 197 -6.73 -0.93 -5.75
N LEU A 198 -6.47 -0.25 -6.88
CA LEU A 198 -7.50 0.02 -7.89
C LEU A 198 -8.04 -1.23 -8.57
N LEU A 199 -7.24 -2.31 -8.71
CA LEU A 199 -7.73 -3.60 -9.23
C LEU A 199 -8.87 -4.20 -8.39
N GLY A 200 -8.98 -3.81 -7.11
CA GLY A 200 -10.09 -4.23 -6.25
C GLY A 200 -11.39 -3.45 -6.46
N ILE A 201 -11.41 -2.40 -7.30
CA ILE A 201 -12.51 -1.41 -7.42
C ILE A 201 -13.25 -1.53 -8.76
#